data_AF-A0A2H5AV33-F1
#
_entry.id   AF-A0A2H5AV33-F1
#
_cell.length_a   1.000
_cell.length_b   1.000
_cell.length_c   1.000
_cell.angle_alpha   90.00
_cell.angle_beta   90.00
_cell.angle_gamma   90.00
#
_symmetry.space_group_name_H-M   'P 1'
#
loop_
_entity.id
_entity.type
_entity.pdbx_description
1 polymer ?
#
loop_
_entity_poly.entity_id
_entity_poly.type
_entity_poly.pdbx_seq_one_letter_code
_entity_poly.pdbx_strand_id
1 'polypeptide(L)'
;MTTSPSAEDEALANDLRRAVREALARLPGRCPELLTALAESPELTYRQLAEHLGIPTGSIGPTRSRCLACLRALLHGRRPS
;
A
#
# COMPACT_ATOMS: atom_id res chain seq x y z
N MET A 1 25.67 3.70 -18.81
CA MET A 1 25.59 5.11 -18.37
C MET A 1 24.17 5.35 -17.89
N THR A 2 23.93 5.34 -16.58
CA THR A 2 22.60 5.65 -16.02
C THR A 2 22.47 7.16 -15.91
N THR A 3 21.64 7.75 -16.76
CA THR A 3 21.30 9.17 -16.70
C THR A 3 20.60 9.45 -15.38
N SER A 4 20.99 10.51 -14.67
CA SER A 4 20.28 10.95 -13.47
C SER A 4 18.89 11.48 -13.87
N PRO A 5 17.85 11.25 -13.05
CA PRO A 5 16.50 11.73 -13.35
C PRO A 5 16.47 13.25 -13.46
N SER A 6 15.64 13.75 -14.36
CA SER A 6 15.41 15.19 -14.51
C SER A 6 14.53 15.72 -13.37
N ALA A 7 14.47 17.04 -13.21
CA ALA A 7 13.56 17.68 -12.26
C ALA A 7 12.08 17.36 -12.55
N GLU A 8 11.73 17.19 -13.83
CA GLU A 8 10.37 16.80 -14.25
C GLU A 8 10.07 15.35 -13.83
N ASP A 9 11.02 14.43 -13.99
CA ASP A 9 10.88 13.04 -13.55
C ASP A 9 10.69 12.96 -12.03
N GLU A 10 11.45 13.75 -11.27
CA GLU A 10 11.33 13.81 -9.81
C GLU A 10 9.97 14.38 -9.38
N ALA A 11 9.50 15.44 -10.04
CA ALA A 11 8.19 16.04 -9.77
C ALA A 11 7.06 15.02 -10.02
N LEU A 12 7.07 14.34 -11.16
CA LEU A 12 6.09 13.29 -11.49
C LEU A 12 6.11 12.14 -10.48
N ALA A 13 7.31 11.70 -10.07
CA ALA A 13 7.45 10.66 -9.07
C ALA A 13 6.91 11.10 -7.70
N ASN A 14 7.11 12.36 -7.32
CA ASN A 14 6.58 12.92 -6.07
C ASN A 14 5.06 13.03 -6.09
N ASP A 15 4.48 13.41 -7.23
CA ASP A 15 3.03 13.45 -7.43
C ASP A 15 2.41 12.06 -7.31
N LEU A 16 3.02 11.05 -7.93
CA LEU A 16 2.58 9.67 -7.82
C LEU A 16 2.64 9.17 -6.37
N ARG A 17 3.75 9.42 -5.67
CA ARG A 17 3.90 9.05 -4.26
C ARG A 17 2.87 9.73 -3.38
N ARG A 18 2.58 11.02 -3.62
CA ARG A 18 1.53 11.77 -2.91
C ARG A 18 0.16 11.14 -3.13
N ALA A 19 -0.22 10.87 -4.38
CA ALA A 19 -1.50 10.23 -4.69
C ALA A 19 -1.66 8.87 -4.00
N VAL A 20 -0.61 8.05 -3.97
CA VAL A 20 -0.62 6.75 -3.27
C VAL A 20 -0.77 6.93 -1.76
N ARG A 21 -0.03 7.87 -1.14
CA ARG A 21 -0.16 8.15 0.31
C ARG A 21 -1.56 8.63 0.68
N GLU A 22 -2.14 9.53 -0.11
CA GLU A 22 -3.50 10.04 0.10
C GLU A 22 -4.55 8.92 -0.06
N ALA A 23 -4.38 8.04 -1.04
CA ALA A 23 -5.27 6.90 -1.22
C ALA A 23 -5.13 5.87 -0.09
N LEU A 24 -3.91 5.57 0.35
CA LEU A 24 -3.65 4.69 1.51
C LEU A 24 -4.33 5.21 2.77
N ALA A 25 -4.22 6.51 3.07
CA ALA A 25 -4.84 7.13 4.24
C ALA A 25 -6.38 7.07 4.25
N ARG A 26 -7.00 6.84 3.08
CA ARG A 26 -8.46 6.73 2.90
C ARG A 26 -8.96 5.28 2.90
N LEU A 27 -8.08 4.29 3.01
CA LEU A 27 -8.48 2.89 3.04
C LEU A 27 -9.25 2.55 4.32
N PRO A 28 -10.24 1.64 4.24
CA PRO A 28 -11.02 1.23 5.40
C PRO A 28 -10.25 0.25 6.30
N GLY A 29 -10.56 0.30 7.59
CA GLY A 29 -10.07 -0.67 8.58
C GLY A 29 -8.54 -0.77 8.63
N ARG A 30 -8.02 -2.00 8.71
CA ARG A 30 -6.58 -2.33 8.85
C ARG A 30 -5.79 -2.35 7.53
N CYS A 31 -6.40 -1.90 6.44
CA CYS A 31 -5.76 -1.90 5.13
C CYS A 31 -4.56 -0.96 5.00
N PRO A 32 -4.56 0.27 5.56
CA PRO A 32 -3.37 1.12 5.57
C PRO A 32 -2.18 0.40 6.24
N GLU A 33 -2.38 -0.14 7.44
CA GLU A 33 -1.31 -0.80 8.23
C GLU A 33 -0.74 -2.01 7.50
N LEU A 34 -1.60 -2.89 6.95
CA LEU A 34 -1.16 -4.06 6.21
C LEU A 34 -0.33 -3.69 4.97
N LEU A 35 -0.79 -2.71 4.18
CA LEU A 35 -0.09 -2.35 2.95
C LEU A 35 1.21 -1.59 3.23
N THR A 36 1.24 -0.74 4.26
CA THR A 36 2.47 -0.07 4.71
C THR A 36 3.50 -1.08 5.19
N ALA A 37 3.12 -2.01 6.08
CA ALA A 37 4.04 -3.02 6.59
C ALA A 37 4.60 -3.93 5.48
N LEU A 38 3.78 -4.28 4.48
CA LEU A 38 4.24 -5.05 3.31
C LEU A 38 5.20 -4.26 2.41
N ALA A 39 5.10 -2.93 2.37
CA ALA A 39 5.94 -2.09 1.55
C ALA A 39 7.26 -1.72 2.24
N GLU A 40 7.22 -1.47 3.55
CA GLU A 40 8.35 -0.99 4.35
C GLU A 40 9.15 -2.11 5.01
N SER A 41 8.56 -3.29 5.20
CA SER A 41 9.19 -4.40 5.92
C SER A 41 9.12 -5.73 5.13
N PRO A 42 9.73 -5.80 3.93
CA PRO A 42 9.69 -6.99 3.08
C PRO A 42 10.35 -8.23 3.71
N GLU A 43 11.17 -8.05 4.74
CA GLU A 43 11.84 -9.11 5.51
C GLU A 43 10.93 -9.80 6.52
N LEU A 44 9.78 -9.21 6.87
CA LEU A 44 8.86 -9.83 7.83
C LEU A 44 8.24 -11.10 7.25
N THR A 45 8.26 -12.15 8.05
CA THR A 45 7.47 -13.35 7.75
C THR A 45 5.98 -13.04 7.87
N TYR A 46 5.14 -13.78 7.14
CA TYR A 46 3.69 -13.67 7.29
C TYR A 46 3.21 -13.91 8.73
N ARG A 47 3.89 -14.74 9.53
CA ARG A 47 3.54 -14.91 10.94
C ARG A 47 3.75 -13.63 11.74
N GLN A 48 4.91 -12.99 11.60
CA GLN A 48 5.22 -11.74 12.30
C GLN A 48 4.29 -10.61 11.88
N LEU A 49 3.96 -10.54 10.59
CA LEU A 49 3.00 -9.57 10.06
C LEU A 49 1.60 -9.79 10.64
N ALA A 50 1.14 -11.04 10.70
CA ALA A 50 -0.15 -11.40 11.31
C ALA A 50 -0.22 -11.03 12.79
N GLU A 51 0.84 -11.32 13.53
CA GLU A 51 0.97 -10.98 14.95
C GLU A 51 0.92 -9.46 15.17
N HIS A 52 1.70 -8.70 14.39
CA HIS A 52 1.71 -7.24 14.46
C HIS A 52 0.33 -6.62 14.17
N LEU A 53 -0.42 -7.20 13.23
CA LEU A 53 -1.73 -6.71 12.81
C LEU A 53 -2.90 -7.30 13.62
N GLY A 54 -2.64 -8.23 14.54
CA GLY A 54 -3.68 -8.92 15.30
C GLY A 54 -4.67 -9.73 14.46
N ILE A 55 -4.21 -10.34 13.35
CA ILE A 55 -5.04 -11.15 12.44
C ILE A 55 -4.52 -12.58 12.31
N PRO A 56 -5.36 -13.56 11.95
CA PRO A 56 -4.89 -14.90 11.65
C PRO A 56 -3.91 -14.91 10.46
N THR A 57 -2.80 -15.66 10.55
CA THR A 57 -1.83 -15.80 9.45
C THR A 57 -2.49 -16.21 8.13
N GLY A 58 -3.45 -17.15 8.17
CA GLY A 58 -4.21 -17.59 6.99
C GLY A 58 -5.10 -16.50 6.36
N SER A 59 -5.35 -15.40 7.07
CA SER A 59 -6.16 -14.27 6.59
C SER A 59 -5.36 -13.22 5.82
N ILE A 60 -4.01 -13.27 5.84
CA ILE A 60 -3.16 -12.25 5.19
C ILE A 60 -3.43 -12.17 3.69
N GLY A 61 -3.47 -13.32 3.00
CA GLY A 61 -3.72 -13.35 1.55
C GLY A 61 -5.05 -12.71 1.14
N PRO A 62 -6.19 -13.18 1.69
CA PRO A 62 -7.49 -12.57 1.44
C PRO A 62 -7.58 -11.09 1.83
N THR A 63 -6.98 -10.71 2.97
CA THR A 63 -6.98 -9.31 3.44
C THR A 63 -6.17 -8.43 2.49
N ARG A 64 -4.98 -8.87 2.07
CA ARG A 64 -4.12 -8.16 1.11
C ARG A 64 -4.83 -7.95 -0.23
N SER A 65 -5.50 -8.99 -0.74
CA SER A 65 -6.25 -8.89 -2.01
C SER A 65 -7.36 -7.82 -1.93
N ARG A 66 -8.16 -7.85 -0.85
CA ARG A 66 -9.21 -6.84 -0.59
C ARG A 66 -8.64 -5.43 -0.48
N CYS A 67 -7.59 -5.25 0.32
CA CYS A 67 -6.96 -3.94 0.53
C CYS A 67 -6.40 -3.36 -0.77
N LEU A 68 -5.74 -4.18 -1.60
CA LEU A 68 -5.25 -3.75 -2.92
C LEU A 68 -6.39 -3.42 -3.89
N ALA A 69 -7.52 -4.12 -3.84
CA ALA A 69 -8.69 -3.79 -4.63
C ALA A 69 -9.29 -2.43 -4.23
N CYS A 70 -9.42 -2.16 -2.92
CA CYS A 70 -9.85 -0.86 -2.40
C CYS A 70 -8.88 0.26 -2.79
N LEU A 71 -7.57 0.02 -2.70
CA LEU A 71 -6.55 1.02 -3.06
C LEU A 71 -6.64 1.38 -4.55
N ARG A 72 -6.78 0.39 -5.43
CA ARG A 72 -7.01 0.61 -6.86
C ARG A 72 -8.30 1.41 -7.09
N ALA A 73 -9.39 1.09 -6.40
CA ALA A 73 -10.63 1.85 -6.53
C ALA A 73 -10.43 3.34 -6.19
N LEU A 74 -9.78 3.65 -5.07
CA LEU A 74 -9.49 5.01 -4.63
C LEU A 74 -8.60 5.77 -5.62
N LEU A 75 -7.54 5.13 -6.14
CA LEU A 75 -6.66 5.73 -7.15
C LEU A 75 -7.37 6.04 -8.46
N HIS A 76 -8.45 5.32 -8.77
CA HIS A 76 -9.32 5.61 -9.91
C HIS A 76 -10.52 6.51 -9.58
N GLY A 77 -10.52 7.17 -8.41
CA GLY A 77 -11.60 8.07 -7.99
C GLY A 77 -12.92 7.36 -7.64
N ARG A 78 -12.91 6.04 -7.47
CA ARG A 78 -14.09 5.25 -7.09
C ARG A 78 -14.19 5.10 -5.57
N ARG A 79 -15.42 5.01 -5.06
CA ARG A 79 -15.65 4.61 -3.66
C ARG A 79 -15.37 3.11 -3.50
N PRO A 80 -14.47 2.70 -2.59
CA PRO A 80 -14.26 1.29 -2.30
C PRO A 80 -15.50 0.72 -1.60
N SER A 81 -15.87 -0.51 -1.97
CA SER A 81 -16.94 -1.30 -1.35
C SER A 81 -16.61 -1.73 0.07
#